data_AF-A0A286C5M8-F1
#
_entry.id   AF-A0A286C5M8-F1
#
_cell.length_a   1.000
_cell.length_b   1.000
_cell.length_c   1.000
_cell.angle_alpha   90.00
_cell.angle_beta   90.00
_cell.angle_gamma   90.00
#
_symmetry.space_group_name_H-M   'P 1'
#
loop_
_entity.id
_entity.type
_entity.pdbx_description
1 polymer ?
#
loop_
_entity_poly.entity_id
_entity_poly.type
_entity_poly.pdbx_seq_one_letter_code
_entity_poly.pdbx_strand_id
1 'polypeptide(L)'
;MATFTQTQNARSQSVLNMGTLASAAYAASSVIDLGSAIPLDVTIEVECDPNGAPVGNKQVVLFAKLSLDNVNFSSGPESGTDTVNEADLHWIGTLPCNDTSIHRKFFSLQGLAVARYLKLVVKNDAGVPLASGNVYMAGISGLSA
;
A
#
# COMPACT_ATOMS: atom_id res chain seq x y z
N MET A 1 13.00 -19.87 27.61
CA MET A 1 12.24 -19.32 26.47
C MET A 1 11.90 -17.90 26.81
N ALA A 2 12.46 -16.92 26.11
CA ALA A 2 12.13 -15.51 26.35
C ALA A 2 10.78 -15.20 25.68
N THR A 3 9.89 -14.56 26.42
CA THR A 3 8.63 -14.05 25.87
C THR A 3 8.89 -12.69 25.24
N PHE A 4 8.55 -12.53 23.95
CA PHE A 4 8.62 -11.24 23.27
C PHE A 4 7.21 -10.70 23.08
N THR A 5 6.93 -9.52 23.65
CA THR A 5 5.62 -8.88 23.55
C THR A 5 5.66 -7.78 22.50
N GLN A 6 4.67 -7.80 21.59
CA GLN A 6 4.46 -6.77 20.59
C GLN A 6 3.12 -6.08 20.84
N THR A 7 3.09 -4.77 20.60
CA THR A 7 1.89 -3.94 20.63
C THR A 7 1.58 -3.45 19.22
N GLN A 8 0.33 -3.61 18.80
CA GLN A 8 -0.16 -3.10 17.53
C GLN A 8 -1.14 -1.95 17.76
N ASN A 9 -0.97 -0.87 17.00
CA ASN A 9 -1.91 0.25 17.02
C ASN A 9 -3.24 -0.12 16.34
N ALA A 10 -4.30 0.62 16.64
CA ALA A 10 -5.55 0.51 15.90
C ALA A 10 -5.39 0.94 14.42
N ARG A 11 -6.32 0.50 13.58
CA ARG A 11 -6.43 0.91 12.17
C ARG A 11 -6.48 2.43 12.07
N SER A 12 -5.63 3.01 11.21
CA SER A 12 -5.60 4.45 10.95
C SER A 12 -6.85 4.91 10.18
N GLN A 13 -6.98 6.23 10.01
CA GLN A 13 -7.77 6.77 8.90
C GLN A 13 -7.16 6.34 7.55
N SER A 14 -7.94 6.44 6.47
CA SER A 14 -7.45 6.10 5.13
C SER A 14 -6.21 6.95 4.79
N VAL A 15 -5.09 6.29 4.53
CA VAL A 15 -3.83 6.95 4.13
C VAL A 15 -3.76 7.17 2.62
N LEU A 16 -4.57 6.42 1.86
CA LEU A 16 -4.77 6.59 0.43
C LEU A 16 -6.21 6.25 0.08
N ASN A 17 -6.93 7.22 -0.46
CA ASN A 17 -8.24 7.02 -1.07
C ASN A 17 -8.06 6.86 -2.58
N MET A 18 -8.52 5.73 -3.11
CA MET A 18 -8.44 5.41 -4.54
C MET A 18 -9.67 5.91 -5.31
N GLY A 19 -10.80 6.16 -4.63
CA GLY A 19 -12.05 6.58 -5.26
C GLY A 19 -12.42 5.71 -6.46
N THR A 20 -12.79 6.35 -7.57
CA THR A 20 -13.10 5.69 -8.85
C THR A 20 -11.87 5.52 -9.74
N LEU A 21 -10.81 4.89 -9.21
CA LEU A 21 -9.54 4.73 -9.92
C LEU A 21 -9.74 3.94 -11.23
N ALA A 22 -9.38 4.54 -12.36
CA ALA A 22 -9.50 3.91 -13.67
C ALA A 22 -8.63 2.64 -13.77
N SER A 23 -8.99 1.74 -14.69
CA SER A 23 -8.15 0.56 -14.97
C SER A 23 -6.78 0.99 -15.52
N ALA A 24 -5.74 0.24 -15.16
CA ALA A 24 -4.33 0.50 -15.41
C ALA A 24 -3.79 1.82 -14.82
N ALA A 25 -4.58 2.52 -14.00
CA ALA A 25 -4.17 3.79 -13.42
C ALA A 25 -3.52 3.62 -12.04
N TYR A 26 -2.64 4.58 -11.71
CA TYR A 26 -1.98 4.68 -10.41
C TYR A 26 -2.64 5.75 -9.52
N ALA A 27 -2.58 5.54 -8.22
CA ALA A 27 -2.83 6.55 -7.21
C ALA A 27 -1.79 6.43 -6.09
N ALA A 28 -1.32 7.56 -5.57
CA ALA A 28 -0.33 7.61 -4.51
C ALA A 28 -0.84 8.35 -3.27
N SER A 29 -0.40 7.89 -2.09
CA SER A 29 -0.64 8.59 -0.83
C SER A 29 0.16 9.88 -0.74
N SER A 30 -0.21 10.73 0.22
CA SER A 30 0.73 11.71 0.76
C SER A 30 1.92 11.01 1.43
N VAL A 31 2.97 11.76 1.75
CA VAL A 31 4.10 11.20 2.48
C VAL A 31 3.65 10.69 3.85
N ILE A 32 4.10 9.49 4.19
CA ILE A 32 3.99 8.87 5.50
C ILE A 32 5.38 8.94 6.15
N ASP A 33 5.45 9.57 7.32
CA ASP A 33 6.64 9.59 8.18
C ASP A 33 6.47 8.52 9.27
N LEU A 34 7.33 7.50 9.25
CA LEU A 34 7.34 6.44 10.28
C LEU A 34 7.97 6.89 11.61
N GLY A 35 8.54 8.09 11.65
CA GLY A 35 9.21 8.66 12.81
C GLY A 35 10.66 8.19 12.97
N SER A 36 11.32 8.71 14.00
CA SER A 36 12.71 8.34 14.33
C SER A 36 12.82 6.97 15.01
N ALA A 37 11.76 6.51 15.66
CA ALA A 37 11.62 5.16 16.18
C ALA A 37 10.79 4.34 15.20
N ILE A 38 11.42 3.87 14.13
CA ILE A 38 10.74 3.13 13.06
C ILE A 38 10.10 1.87 13.67
N PRO A 39 8.78 1.63 13.44
CA PRO A 39 8.11 0.43 13.94
C PRO A 39 8.81 -0.85 13.47
N LEU A 40 8.70 -1.92 14.25
CA LEU A 40 9.25 -3.22 13.89
C LEU A 40 8.58 -3.76 12.62
N ASP A 41 7.28 -3.51 12.50
CA ASP A 41 6.50 -3.75 11.29
C ASP A 41 5.39 -2.69 11.16
N VAL A 42 4.92 -2.49 9.94
CA VAL A 42 3.70 -1.74 9.64
C VAL A 42 2.79 -2.64 8.83
N THR A 43 1.62 -2.93 9.39
CA THR A 43 0.57 -3.66 8.68
C THR A 43 -0.22 -2.68 7.82
N ILE A 44 -0.39 -3.02 6.55
CA ILE A 44 -1.19 -2.28 5.58
C ILE A 44 -2.44 -3.10 5.25
N GLU A 45 -3.61 -2.49 5.31
CA GLU A 45 -4.85 -3.10 4.84
C GLU A 45 -5.29 -2.39 3.56
N VAL A 46 -5.50 -3.15 2.49
CA VAL A 46 -6.05 -2.62 1.24
C VAL A 46 -7.47 -3.13 1.07
N GLU A 47 -8.37 -2.23 0.73
CA GLU A 47 -9.76 -2.50 0.36
C GLU A 47 -10.00 -2.04 -1.08
N CYS A 48 -10.52 -2.93 -1.95
CA CYS A 48 -10.95 -2.61 -3.33
C CYS A 48 -12.44 -2.97 -3.49
N ASP A 49 -13.20 -2.12 -4.17
CA ASP A 49 -14.53 -2.46 -4.70
C ASP A 49 -14.52 -2.27 -6.23
N PRO A 50 -14.46 -3.35 -7.03
CA PRO A 50 -14.45 -3.25 -8.48
C PRO A 50 -15.81 -2.76 -9.03
N ASN A 51 -15.81 -1.78 -9.93
CA ASN A 51 -17.03 -1.29 -10.58
C ASN A 51 -17.43 -2.18 -11.77
N GLY A 52 -17.75 -3.45 -11.47
CA GLY A 52 -18.11 -4.47 -12.45
C GLY A 52 -17.21 -5.70 -12.37
N ALA A 53 -17.52 -6.71 -13.19
CA ALA A 53 -16.80 -7.98 -13.18
C ALA A 53 -15.34 -7.77 -13.62
N PRO A 54 -14.35 -8.06 -12.76
CA PRO A 54 -12.94 -7.88 -13.10
C PRO A 54 -12.51 -8.71 -14.31
N VAL A 55 -11.70 -8.10 -15.18
CA VAL A 55 -11.15 -8.71 -16.41
C VAL A 55 -9.63 -8.51 -16.45
N GLY A 56 -8.92 -9.19 -17.35
CA GLY A 56 -7.45 -9.14 -17.38
C GLY A 56 -6.83 -9.83 -16.16
N ASN A 57 -5.97 -9.11 -15.42
CA ASN A 57 -5.20 -9.66 -14.31
C ASN A 57 -5.98 -9.73 -12.98
N LYS A 58 -7.13 -9.06 -12.88
CA LYS A 58 -8.08 -9.17 -11.75
C LYS A 58 -7.43 -8.88 -10.40
N GLN A 59 -6.60 -7.85 -10.33
CA GLN A 59 -5.85 -7.54 -9.11
C GLN A 59 -5.66 -6.04 -8.91
N VAL A 60 -5.46 -5.66 -7.66
CA VAL A 60 -4.92 -4.36 -7.28
C VAL A 60 -3.52 -4.59 -6.74
N VAL A 61 -2.55 -3.83 -7.23
CA VAL A 61 -1.14 -3.99 -6.85
C VAL A 61 -0.73 -2.85 -5.92
N LEU A 62 -0.12 -3.19 -4.79
CA LEU A 62 0.39 -2.24 -3.82
C LEU A 62 1.92 -2.17 -3.92
N PHE A 63 2.41 -0.94 -3.99
CA PHE A 63 3.81 -0.60 -4.02
C PHE A 63 4.13 0.49 -2.98
N ALA A 64 5.42 0.70 -2.73
CA ALA A 64 5.95 1.82 -1.97
C ALA A 64 7.01 2.58 -2.77
N LYS A 65 7.02 3.91 -2.59
CA LYS A 65 8.13 4.79 -2.94
C LYS A 65 8.84 5.20 -1.68
N LEU A 66 10.15 5.02 -1.64
CA LEU A 66 10.96 5.20 -0.44
C LEU A 66 11.80 6.49 -0.54
N SER A 67 12.00 7.16 0.59
CA SER A 67 12.84 8.34 0.70
C SER A 67 13.55 8.40 2.05
N LEU A 68 14.81 8.82 2.05
CA LEU A 68 15.61 9.03 3.25
C LEU A 68 15.50 10.46 3.79
N ASP A 69 15.18 11.43 2.93
CA ASP A 69 15.28 12.87 3.21
C ASP A 69 13.94 13.62 3.08
N ASN A 70 12.85 12.92 2.80
CA ASN A 70 11.50 13.49 2.59
C ASN A 70 11.40 14.45 1.39
N VAL A 71 12.35 14.40 0.47
CA VAL A 71 12.38 15.25 -0.74
C VAL A 71 12.59 14.38 -1.97
N ASN A 72 13.62 13.55 -1.94
CA ASN A 72 14.00 12.68 -3.03
C ASN A 72 13.39 11.29 -2.78
N PHE A 73 12.26 11.02 -3.43
CA PHE A 73 11.63 9.71 -3.46
C PHE A 73 12.17 8.88 -4.62
N SER A 74 12.13 7.55 -4.49
CA SER A 74 12.44 6.64 -5.59
C SER A 74 11.64 6.97 -6.86
N SER A 75 12.15 6.59 -8.02
CA SER A 75 11.45 6.77 -9.30
C SER A 75 10.18 5.92 -9.38
N GLY A 76 9.32 6.23 -10.35
CA GLY A 76 8.10 5.47 -10.63
C GLY A 76 6.81 6.31 -10.59
N PRO A 77 5.74 5.81 -11.22
CA PRO A 77 4.49 6.55 -11.38
C PRO A 77 3.79 6.78 -10.03
N GLU A 78 3.15 7.93 -9.91
CA GLU A 78 2.25 8.27 -8.79
C GLU A 78 0.80 8.48 -9.24
N SER A 79 0.60 8.62 -10.56
CA SER A 79 -0.69 8.84 -11.21
C SER A 79 -0.62 8.47 -12.70
N GLY A 80 -1.76 8.54 -13.39
CA GLY A 80 -1.84 8.23 -14.82
C GLY A 80 -1.70 6.74 -15.08
N THR A 81 -1.26 6.36 -16.27
CA THR A 81 -1.12 4.96 -16.72
C THR A 81 0.29 4.64 -17.23
N ASP A 82 1.27 5.47 -16.87
CA ASP A 82 2.66 5.29 -17.31
C ASP A 82 3.30 4.11 -16.56
N THR A 83 3.88 3.19 -17.33
CA THR A 83 4.48 1.95 -16.82
C THR A 83 6.00 1.93 -16.96
N VAL A 84 6.62 2.96 -17.57
CA VAL A 84 8.05 2.97 -17.93
C VAL A 84 8.94 2.74 -16.72
N ASN A 85 8.61 3.36 -15.59
CA ASN A 85 9.38 3.29 -14.33
C ASN A 85 8.64 2.50 -13.23
N GLU A 86 7.67 1.65 -13.59
CA GLU A 86 6.97 0.82 -12.58
C GLU A 86 7.94 -0.11 -11.84
N ALA A 87 8.96 -0.64 -12.53
CA ALA A 87 9.95 -1.53 -11.95
C ALA A 87 10.82 -0.87 -10.86
N ASP A 88 10.85 0.46 -10.80
CA ASP A 88 11.58 1.22 -9.79
C ASP A 88 10.77 1.33 -8.47
N LEU A 89 9.48 0.99 -8.50
CA LEU A 89 8.62 0.95 -7.31
C LEU A 89 8.91 -0.31 -6.49
N HIS A 90 8.89 -0.15 -5.16
CA HIS A 90 9.04 -1.30 -4.28
C HIS A 90 7.72 -2.09 -4.20
N TRP A 91 7.69 -3.31 -4.71
CA TRP A 91 6.49 -4.15 -4.65
C TRP A 91 6.22 -4.66 -3.23
N ILE A 92 5.02 -4.41 -2.70
CA ILE A 92 4.59 -4.92 -1.38
C ILE A 92 3.74 -6.17 -1.55
N GLY A 93 2.80 -6.16 -2.51
CA GLY A 93 1.89 -7.28 -2.71
C GLY A 93 0.75 -7.01 -3.67
N THR A 94 -0.07 -8.04 -3.86
CA THR A 94 -1.28 -7.99 -4.70
C THR A 94 -2.52 -8.39 -3.91
N LEU A 95 -3.59 -7.63 -4.12
CA LEU A 95 -4.95 -7.93 -3.70
C LEU A 95 -5.69 -8.52 -4.90
N PRO A 96 -6.01 -9.83 -4.92
CA PRO A 96 -6.85 -10.39 -5.97
C PRO A 96 -8.28 -9.85 -5.80
N CYS A 97 -8.85 -9.31 -6.88
CA CYS A 97 -10.24 -8.86 -6.95
C CYS A 97 -10.93 -9.78 -8.00
N ASN A 98 -11.39 -10.97 -7.59
CA ASN A 98 -11.89 -12.04 -8.49
C ASN A 98 -13.36 -11.89 -8.89
N ASP A 99 -14.11 -11.11 -8.13
CA ASP A 99 -15.54 -10.89 -8.28
C ASP A 99 -15.89 -9.43 -7.96
N THR A 100 -17.18 -9.09 -8.00
CA THR A 100 -17.71 -7.73 -7.81
C THR A 100 -17.96 -7.35 -6.35
N SER A 101 -17.50 -8.15 -5.40
CA SER A 101 -17.60 -7.84 -3.97
C SER A 101 -16.46 -6.94 -3.54
N ILE A 102 -16.58 -6.36 -2.36
CA ILE A 102 -15.49 -5.65 -1.70
C ILE A 102 -14.43 -6.68 -1.26
N HIS A 103 -13.21 -6.54 -1.75
CA HIS A 103 -12.07 -7.38 -1.34
C HIS A 103 -11.21 -6.62 -0.33
N ARG A 104 -10.71 -7.35 0.67
CA ARG A 104 -9.79 -6.83 1.68
C ARG A 104 -8.64 -7.78 1.90
N LYS A 105 -7.43 -7.24 2.05
CA LYS A 105 -6.25 -8.04 2.40
C LYS A 105 -5.25 -7.22 3.20
N PHE A 106 -4.62 -7.88 4.16
CA PHE A 106 -3.51 -7.33 4.93
C PHE A 106 -2.17 -7.67 4.27
N PHE A 107 -1.26 -6.71 4.33
CA PHE A 107 0.13 -6.80 3.92
C PHE A 107 1.01 -6.32 5.07
N SER A 108 2.26 -6.77 5.09
CA SER A 108 3.25 -6.39 6.09
C SER A 108 4.39 -5.67 5.38
N LEU A 109 4.92 -4.62 5.99
CA LEU A 109 6.14 -3.94 5.54
C LEU A 109 7.39 -4.50 6.25
N GLN A 110 7.29 -5.69 6.86
CA GLN A 110 8.39 -6.30 7.59
C GLN A 110 9.56 -6.54 6.63
N GLY A 111 10.72 -5.98 6.96
CA GLY A 111 11.92 -6.03 6.11
C GLY A 111 12.00 -4.93 5.04
N LEU A 112 10.96 -4.11 4.85
CA LEU A 112 10.94 -2.96 3.94
C LEU A 112 11.42 -1.65 4.57
N ALA A 113 11.56 -1.62 5.90
CA ALA A 113 11.87 -0.43 6.70
C ALA A 113 13.34 0.03 6.53
N VAL A 114 13.78 0.19 5.28
CA VAL A 114 15.09 0.74 4.90
C VAL A 114 15.04 2.28 4.86
N ALA A 115 13.84 2.87 4.91
CA ALA A 115 13.61 4.31 4.79
C ALA A 115 12.53 4.81 5.76
N ARG A 116 12.75 6.00 6.34
CA ARG A 116 11.83 6.65 7.28
C ARG A 116 10.58 7.20 6.59
N TYR A 117 10.74 7.73 5.38
CA TYR A 117 9.67 8.36 4.63
C TYR A 117 9.24 7.45 3.48
N LEU A 118 7.94 7.26 3.32
CA LEU A 118 7.41 6.50 2.21
C LEU A 118 6.11 7.10 1.67
N LYS A 119 5.80 6.78 0.42
CA LYS A 119 4.46 6.92 -0.15
C LYS A 119 3.97 5.55 -0.58
N LEU A 120 2.72 5.25 -0.32
CA LEU A 120 2.07 4.06 -0.86
C LEU A 120 1.54 4.39 -2.24
N VAL A 121 1.79 3.51 -3.20
CA VAL A 121 1.29 3.62 -4.58
C VAL A 121 0.47 2.40 -4.88
N VAL A 122 -0.74 2.60 -5.39
CA VAL A 122 -1.63 1.54 -5.82
C VAL A 122 -1.84 1.61 -7.32
N LYS A 123 -1.76 0.47 -7.99
CA LYS A 123 -2.19 0.28 -9.38
C LYS A 123 -3.49 -0.50 -9.41
N ASN A 124 -4.49 0.01 -10.11
CA ASN A 124 -5.66 -0.78 -10.46
C ASN A 124 -5.37 -1.61 -11.71
N ASP A 125 -5.18 -2.91 -11.55
CA ASP A 125 -4.94 -3.87 -12.64
C ASP A 125 -6.09 -4.90 -12.73
N ALA A 126 -7.30 -4.49 -12.30
CA ALA A 126 -8.49 -5.33 -12.27
C ALA A 126 -9.24 -5.37 -13.63
N GLY A 127 -8.77 -4.60 -14.63
CA GLY A 127 -9.37 -4.51 -15.96
C GLY A 127 -10.68 -3.70 -16.03
N VAL A 128 -11.15 -3.20 -14.90
CA VAL A 128 -12.33 -2.33 -14.75
C VAL A 128 -11.99 -1.19 -13.79
N PRO A 129 -12.64 -0.01 -13.89
CA PRO A 129 -12.49 1.02 -12.87
C PRO A 129 -12.95 0.50 -11.51
N LEU A 130 -12.46 1.10 -10.43
CA LEU A 130 -12.97 0.84 -9.09
C LEU A 130 -14.23 1.69 -8.85
N ALA A 131 -15.13 1.19 -8.01
CA ALA A 131 -16.23 1.96 -7.43
C ALA A 131 -15.74 2.70 -6.19
N SER A 132 -14.90 2.04 -5.39
CA SER A 132 -14.20 2.63 -4.26
C SER A 132 -12.93 1.83 -3.93
N GLY A 133 -12.06 2.43 -3.11
CA GLY A 133 -10.93 1.72 -2.54
C GLY A 133 -10.16 2.57 -1.55
N ASN A 134 -9.60 1.94 -0.54
CA ASN A 134 -8.88 2.61 0.54
C ASN A 134 -7.70 1.78 1.02
N VAL A 135 -6.67 2.47 1.46
CA VAL A 135 -5.53 1.86 2.14
C VAL A 135 -5.45 2.40 3.56
N TYR A 136 -5.25 1.51 4.52
CA TYR A 136 -5.13 1.82 5.94
C TYR A 136 -3.83 1.24 6.48
N MET A 137 -3.36 1.77 7.61
CA MET A 137 -2.15 1.28 8.25
C MET A 137 -2.33 1.07 9.76
N ALA A 138 -1.52 0.19 10.32
CA ALA A 138 -1.35 -0.01 11.76
C ALA A 138 0.11 -0.37 12.05
N GLY A 139 0.77 0.39 12.93
CA GLY A 139 2.15 0.12 13.35
C GLY A 139 2.22 -0.96 14.41
N ILE A 140 3.26 -1.79 14.34
CA ILE A 140 3.63 -2.79 15.35
C ILE A 140 4.96 -2.38 15.98
N SER A 141 4.96 -2.23 17.30
CA SER A 141 6.15 -1.95 18.10
C SER A 141 6.41 -3.10 19.07
N GLY A 142 7.69 -3.39 19.33
CA GLY A 142 8.10 -4.39 20.31
C GLY A 142 9.27 -3.86 21.13
N LEU A 143 9.34 -4.28 22.39
CA LEU A 143 10.49 -4.07 23.26
C LEU A 143 11.11 -5.43 23.54
N SER A 144 12.40 -5.60 23.25
CA SER A 144 13.14 -6.72 23.82
C SER A 144 13.38 -6.42 25.30
N ALA A 145 12.84 -7.26 26.18
CA ALA A 145 13.13 -7.23 27.61
C ALA A 145 14.56 -7.71 27.90
#